data_AF-A0A9W8DVW2-F1
#
_entry.id   AF-A0A9W8DVW2-F1
#
_cell.length_a   1.000
_cell.length_b   1.000
_cell.length_c   1.000
_cell.angle_alpha   90.00
_cell.angle_beta   90.00
_cell.angle_gamma   90.00
#
_symmetry.space_group_name_H-M   'P 1'
#
loop_
_entity.id
_entity.type
_entity.pdbx_description
1 polymer ?
#
loop_
_entity_poly.entity_id
_entity_poly.type
_entity_poly.pdbx_seq_one_letter_code
_entity_poly.pdbx_strand_id
1 'polypeptide(L)'
;MVKLPLSEFVTAAREIRNACGHDPAQQHAYVASSLPAQIRQVILRLSGAAPLSDEENLAVLVGLQTLSNLVTGNPTGQHRLLFLWQSDTADSPAPSLAAVMDLSSSRIKETIATLLLNTVARNPVVAADLLLRTDAALAVWRGLLLLTEHHQNDTSGLFGLTFAITNEVIDAQITEPVYRRLVDADKQAGETSPLAVGPSAITFLKFIDSRFHRALDHLLNRQEDTADSALFRALADHALGLFGELAGVLLTGAATDGKITPSQTLGRQLLASLSAAGSSQVPGGLPSVDHYVSYYTTLVLVLQILKHVSQLRGQVGLPENRQKELLRQTLGT
;
A
#
# COMPACT_ATOMS: atom_id res chain seq x y z
N MET A 1 -7.05 23.08 29.40
CA MET A 1 -6.33 21.90 28.85
C MET A 1 -6.34 20.84 29.94
N VAL A 2 -7.26 19.86 29.88
CA VAL A 2 -7.44 18.90 30.98
C VAL A 2 -6.33 17.87 30.90
N LYS A 3 -5.43 17.87 31.90
CA LYS A 3 -4.51 16.75 32.16
C LYS A 3 -5.33 15.62 32.79
N LEU A 4 -6.14 14.93 31.99
CA LEU A 4 -6.77 13.69 32.43
C LEU A 4 -5.63 12.71 32.78
N PRO A 5 -5.62 12.13 33.99
CA PRO A 5 -4.78 10.98 34.29
C PRO A 5 -4.97 9.89 33.24
N LEU A 6 -3.89 9.18 32.87
CA LEU A 6 -3.95 8.14 31.83
C LEU A 6 -4.92 7.02 32.21
N SER A 7 -5.04 6.69 33.49
CA SER A 7 -6.01 5.74 34.03
C SER A 7 -7.47 6.13 33.76
N GLU A 8 -7.83 7.40 33.92
CA GLU A 8 -9.17 7.92 33.61
C GLU A 8 -9.45 7.89 32.10
N PHE A 9 -8.45 8.26 31.29
CA PHE A 9 -8.54 8.16 29.84
C PHE A 9 -8.77 6.71 29.37
N VAL A 10 -8.00 5.75 29.89
CA VAL A 10 -8.14 4.33 29.57
C VAL A 10 -9.54 3.81 29.94
N THR A 11 -10.06 4.25 31.09
CA THR A 11 -11.39 3.85 31.57
C THR A 11 -12.48 4.38 30.64
N ALA A 12 -12.48 5.68 30.37
CA ALA A 12 -13.44 6.32 29.46
C ALA A 12 -13.38 5.73 28.04
N ALA A 13 -12.17 5.48 27.51
CA ALA A 13 -12.00 4.89 26.19
C ALA A 13 -12.56 3.44 26.13
N ARG A 14 -12.35 2.64 27.18
CA ARG A 14 -12.96 1.29 27.28
C ARG A 14 -14.48 1.35 27.33
N GLU A 15 -15.05 2.30 28.06
CA GLU A 15 -16.50 2.49 28.12
C GLU A 15 -17.07 2.83 26.75
N ILE A 16 -16.47 3.79 26.04
CA ILE A 16 -16.86 4.16 24.67
C ILE A 16 -16.75 2.95 23.73
N ARG A 17 -15.62 2.23 23.79
CA ARG A 17 -15.37 1.05 22.95
C ARG A 17 -16.42 -0.03 23.18
N ASN A 18 -16.77 -0.30 24.44
CA ASN A 18 -17.78 -1.27 24.80
C ASN A 18 -19.17 -0.81 24.34
N ALA A 19 -19.53 0.45 24.58
CA ALA A 19 -20.76 1.07 24.11
C ALA A 19 -20.97 0.91 22.59
N CYS A 20 -19.94 1.25 21.79
CA CYS A 20 -19.97 1.07 20.33
C CYS A 20 -20.17 -0.39 19.89
N GLY A 21 -19.72 -1.36 20.69
CA GLY A 21 -19.88 -2.79 20.38
C GLY A 21 -21.28 -3.34 20.63
N HIS A 22 -22.11 -2.65 21.44
CA HIS A 22 -23.44 -3.12 21.81
C HIS A 22 -24.56 -2.34 21.10
N ASP A 23 -24.32 -1.07 20.75
CA ASP A 23 -25.33 -0.20 20.15
C ASP A 23 -24.76 0.66 19.00
N PRO A 24 -25.15 0.40 17.73
CA PRO A 24 -24.78 1.22 16.59
C PRO A 24 -25.21 2.69 16.72
N ALA A 25 -26.31 3.00 17.43
CA ALA A 25 -26.73 4.38 17.64
C ALA A 25 -25.72 5.16 18.51
N GLN A 26 -25.14 4.50 19.52
CA GLN A 26 -24.06 5.08 20.32
C GLN A 26 -22.80 5.30 19.48
N GLN A 27 -22.46 4.37 18.59
CA GLN A 27 -21.35 4.55 17.65
C GLN A 27 -21.51 5.83 16.81
N HIS A 28 -22.71 6.08 16.25
CA HIS A 28 -23.00 7.30 15.50
C HIS A 28 -22.94 8.56 16.36
N ALA A 29 -23.46 8.51 17.59
CA ALA A 29 -23.40 9.64 18.53
C ALA A 29 -21.96 10.03 18.88
N TYR A 30 -21.10 9.04 19.14
CA TYR A 30 -19.69 9.28 19.44
C TYR A 30 -18.90 9.79 18.24
N VAL A 31 -19.16 9.27 17.04
CA VAL A 31 -18.57 9.80 15.79
C VAL A 31 -18.90 11.28 15.59
N ALA A 32 -20.09 11.73 15.96
CA ALA A 32 -20.50 13.13 15.84
C ALA A 32 -19.97 14.04 16.97
N SER A 33 -19.35 13.47 18.00
CA SER A 33 -18.83 14.19 19.16
C SER A 33 -17.39 14.69 18.94
N SER A 34 -16.87 15.42 19.92
CA SER A 34 -15.44 15.81 19.95
C SER A 34 -14.50 14.71 20.46
N LEU A 35 -15.03 13.56 20.92
CA LEU A 35 -14.24 12.48 21.51
C LEU A 35 -13.19 11.88 20.56
N PRO A 36 -13.47 11.62 19.26
CA PRO A 36 -12.46 11.08 18.36
C PRO A 36 -11.22 12.00 18.25
N ALA A 37 -11.45 13.32 18.22
CA ALA A 37 -10.37 14.31 18.19
C ALA A 37 -9.58 14.35 19.49
N GLN A 38 -10.26 14.24 20.64
CA GLN A 38 -9.59 14.17 21.95
C GLN A 38 -8.75 12.90 22.10
N ILE A 39 -9.28 11.73 21.70
CA ILE A 39 -8.54 10.46 21.73
C ILE A 39 -7.29 10.56 20.84
N ARG A 40 -7.43 11.08 19.62
CA ARG A 40 -6.30 11.33 18.72
C ARG A 40 -5.24 12.22 19.37
N GLN A 41 -5.63 13.36 19.95
CA GLN A 41 -4.69 14.28 20.60
C GLN A 41 -3.90 13.60 21.74
N VAL A 42 -4.55 12.74 22.53
CA VAL A 42 -3.85 11.98 23.57
C VAL A 42 -2.84 11.02 22.96
N ILE A 43 -3.23 10.23 21.95
CA ILE A 43 -2.34 9.28 21.26
C ILE A 43 -1.11 10.01 20.70
N LEU A 44 -1.34 11.11 19.98
CA LEU A 44 -0.31 11.91 19.31
C LEU A 44 0.62 12.62 20.31
N ARG A 45 0.10 13.04 21.45
CA ARG A 45 0.92 13.60 22.54
C ARG A 45 1.84 12.53 23.12
N LEU A 46 1.34 11.31 23.30
CA LEU A 46 2.11 10.21 23.86
C LEU A 46 3.21 9.73 22.91
N SER A 47 2.98 9.74 21.58
CA SER A 47 4.01 9.32 20.63
C SER A 47 5.25 10.21 20.57
N GLY A 48 5.20 11.43 21.11
CA GLY A 48 6.38 12.31 21.23
C GLY A 48 7.35 11.93 22.36
N ALA A 49 7.03 10.95 23.21
CA ALA A 49 7.76 10.65 24.45
C ALA A 49 8.58 9.34 24.41
N ALA A 50 8.93 8.82 23.21
CA ALA A 50 9.58 7.52 23.09
C ALA A 50 10.91 7.41 23.90
N PRO A 51 11.13 6.31 24.65
CA PRO A 51 10.31 5.10 24.75
C PRO A 51 9.06 5.26 25.65
N LEU A 52 7.93 4.67 25.24
CA LEU A 52 6.68 4.68 26.01
C LEU A 52 6.76 3.75 27.24
N SER A 53 6.25 4.21 28.38
CA SER A 53 5.97 3.35 29.55
C SER A 53 4.84 2.36 29.28
N ASP A 54 4.69 1.33 30.13
CA ASP A 54 3.60 0.34 29.99
C ASP A 54 2.20 0.98 30.05
N GLU A 55 2.02 2.00 30.89
CA GLU A 55 0.76 2.73 31.01
C GLU A 55 0.46 3.55 29.75
N GLU A 56 1.46 4.19 29.16
CA GLU A 56 1.33 4.94 27.92
C GLU A 56 1.08 4.01 26.72
N ASN A 57 1.77 2.86 26.66
CA ASN A 57 1.51 1.82 25.66
C ASN A 57 0.06 1.34 25.73
N LEU A 58 -0.45 1.08 26.95
CA LEU A 58 -1.84 0.68 27.15
C LEU A 58 -2.82 1.77 26.72
N ALA A 59 -2.54 3.03 27.05
CA ALA A 59 -3.36 4.17 26.65
C ALA A 59 -3.43 4.31 25.11
N VAL A 60 -2.28 4.24 24.43
CA VAL A 60 -2.22 4.28 22.96
C VAL A 60 -3.02 3.12 22.35
N LEU A 61 -2.81 1.89 22.84
CA LEU A 61 -3.55 0.71 22.36
C LEU A 61 -5.06 0.85 22.51
N VAL A 62 -5.54 1.22 23.70
CA VAL A 62 -6.97 1.36 23.98
C VAL A 62 -7.56 2.50 23.16
N GLY A 63 -6.85 3.63 23.02
CA GLY A 63 -7.28 4.75 22.19
C GLY A 63 -7.45 4.35 20.72
N LEU A 64 -6.46 3.68 20.14
CA LEU A 64 -6.51 3.21 18.76
C LEU A 64 -7.63 2.18 18.54
N GLN A 65 -7.81 1.22 19.45
CA GLN A 65 -8.91 0.26 19.40
C GLN A 65 -10.29 0.96 19.45
N THR A 66 -10.39 2.01 20.27
CA THR A 66 -11.63 2.80 20.38
C THR A 66 -11.93 3.53 19.08
N LEU A 67 -10.93 4.20 18.49
CA LEU A 67 -11.07 4.82 17.17
C LEU A 67 -11.44 3.80 16.08
N SER A 68 -10.83 2.61 16.13
CA SER A 68 -11.12 1.52 15.20
C SER A 68 -12.58 1.08 15.29
N ASN A 69 -13.11 0.91 16.50
CA ASN A 69 -14.52 0.57 16.71
C ASN A 69 -15.47 1.66 16.21
N LEU A 70 -15.08 2.94 16.23
CA LEU A 70 -15.94 4.03 15.74
C LEU A 70 -16.13 4.02 14.21
N VAL A 71 -15.15 3.51 13.46
CA VAL A 71 -15.22 3.42 11.98
C VAL A 71 -15.70 2.06 11.47
N THR A 72 -15.58 1.00 12.28
CA THR A 72 -15.92 -0.37 11.87
C THR A 72 -17.39 -0.48 11.47
N GLY A 73 -17.66 -0.87 10.21
CA GLY A 73 -19.02 -1.05 9.70
C GLY A 73 -19.85 0.24 9.64
N ASN A 74 -19.22 1.41 9.76
CA ASN A 74 -19.90 2.70 9.83
C ASN A 74 -19.38 3.66 8.73
N PRO A 75 -19.98 3.65 7.53
CA PRO A 75 -19.56 4.50 6.43
C PRO A 75 -19.52 6.00 6.74
N THR A 76 -20.44 6.46 7.60
CA THR A 76 -20.46 7.87 8.05
C THR A 76 -19.26 8.16 8.96
N GLY A 77 -18.93 7.23 9.86
CA GLY A 77 -17.74 7.29 10.70
C GLY A 77 -16.45 7.29 9.90
N GLN A 78 -16.33 6.38 8.93
CA GLN A 78 -15.18 6.28 8.03
C GLN A 78 -14.86 7.61 7.34
N HIS A 79 -15.87 8.29 6.79
CA HIS A 79 -15.69 9.59 6.15
C HIS A 79 -15.42 10.72 7.15
N ARG A 80 -16.18 10.81 8.25
CA ARG A 80 -16.03 11.89 9.24
C ARG A 80 -14.71 11.84 9.98
N LEU A 81 -14.12 10.65 10.13
CA LEU A 81 -12.89 10.44 10.86
C LEU A 81 -11.64 10.40 9.96
N LEU A 82 -11.74 10.87 8.71
CA LEU A 82 -10.57 11.04 7.83
C LEU A 82 -9.50 11.98 8.43
N PHE A 83 -9.92 12.96 9.24
CA PHE A 83 -8.98 13.86 9.93
C PHE A 83 -8.01 13.12 10.87
N LEU A 84 -8.33 11.88 11.29
CA LEU A 84 -7.45 11.08 12.13
C LEU A 84 -6.07 10.88 11.50
N TRP A 85 -6.03 10.87 10.18
CA TRP A 85 -4.86 10.57 9.37
C TRP A 85 -4.12 11.82 8.89
N GLN A 86 -4.62 13.01 9.17
CA GLN A 86 -3.95 14.24 8.76
C GLN A 86 -2.77 14.55 9.71
N SER A 87 -1.78 15.29 9.22
CA SER A 87 -0.70 15.83 10.05
C SER A 87 -1.12 17.18 10.64
N ASP A 88 -0.78 17.45 11.90
CA ASP A 88 -1.20 18.68 12.60
C ASP A 88 -0.44 19.95 12.15
N THR A 89 0.66 19.81 11.41
CA THR A 89 1.44 20.94 10.88
C THR A 89 2.05 20.62 9.52
N ALA A 90 2.10 21.60 8.62
CA ALA A 90 2.71 21.47 7.29
C ALA A 90 4.26 21.47 7.29
N ASP A 91 4.90 22.02 8.33
CA ASP A 91 6.32 22.42 8.30
C ASP A 91 7.21 21.81 9.42
N SER A 92 6.79 20.70 10.04
CA SER A 92 7.58 19.98 11.06
C SER A 92 7.19 18.49 11.00
N PRO A 93 7.99 17.52 11.50
CA PRO A 93 7.50 16.16 11.71
C PRO A 93 6.36 16.20 12.75
N ALA A 94 5.17 16.53 12.27
CA ALA A 94 3.98 16.65 13.07
C ALA A 94 3.70 15.29 13.71
N PRO A 95 3.25 15.25 14.97
CA PRO A 95 2.77 14.00 15.52
C PRO A 95 1.62 13.53 14.64
N SER A 96 1.78 12.33 14.09
CA SER A 96 0.83 11.68 13.19
C SER A 96 0.78 10.20 13.52
N LEU A 97 -0.25 9.50 13.03
CA LEU A 97 -0.31 8.04 13.18
C LEU A 97 0.87 7.34 12.50
N ALA A 98 1.50 7.95 11.49
CA ALA A 98 2.75 7.47 10.91
C ALA A 98 3.90 7.50 11.94
N ALA A 99 4.06 8.61 12.66
CA ALA A 99 5.06 8.71 13.73
C ALA A 99 4.78 7.71 14.88
N VAL A 100 3.50 7.46 15.19
CA VAL A 100 3.13 6.42 16.17
C VAL A 100 3.55 5.04 15.67
N MET A 101 3.35 4.72 14.39
CA MET A 101 3.73 3.44 13.79
C MET A 101 5.23 3.17 13.92
N ASP A 102 6.08 4.16 13.71
CA ASP A 102 7.55 3.99 13.75
C ASP A 102 8.08 3.69 15.15
N LEU A 103 7.47 4.30 16.18
CA LEU A 103 7.98 4.28 17.56
C LEU A 103 7.36 3.19 18.44
N SER A 104 6.37 2.44 17.93
CA SER A 104 5.51 1.61 18.77
C SER A 104 5.73 0.10 18.64
N SER A 105 5.26 -0.63 19.66
CA SER A 105 5.29 -2.10 19.71
C SER A 105 4.53 -2.77 18.55
N SER A 106 4.83 -4.05 18.27
CA SER A 106 4.14 -4.84 17.23
C SER A 106 2.61 -4.81 17.38
N ARG A 107 2.11 -4.82 18.62
CA ARG A 107 0.67 -4.79 18.91
C ARG A 107 0.03 -3.45 18.54
N ILE A 108 0.74 -2.34 18.76
CA ILE A 108 0.26 -1.02 18.33
C ILE A 108 0.27 -0.96 16.81
N LYS A 109 1.31 -1.50 16.16
CA LYS A 109 1.38 -1.58 14.69
C LYS A 109 0.19 -2.34 14.09
N GLU A 110 -0.15 -3.49 14.64
CA GLU A 110 -1.35 -4.26 14.25
C GLU A 110 -2.66 -3.48 14.47
N THR A 111 -2.74 -2.73 15.57
CA THR A 111 -3.93 -1.94 15.89
C THR A 111 -4.09 -0.75 14.93
N ILE A 112 -3.00 -0.09 14.54
CA ILE A 112 -2.99 0.95 13.51
C ILE A 112 -3.40 0.37 12.15
N ALA A 113 -2.86 -0.80 11.79
CA ALA A 113 -3.24 -1.49 10.56
C ALA A 113 -4.73 -1.87 10.55
N THR A 114 -5.27 -2.32 11.68
CA THR A 114 -6.70 -2.61 11.86
C THR A 114 -7.55 -1.34 11.70
N LEU A 115 -7.12 -0.23 12.31
CA LEU A 115 -7.78 1.07 12.15
C LEU A 115 -7.77 1.54 10.69
N LEU A 116 -6.64 1.40 9.98
CA LEU A 116 -6.53 1.72 8.56
C LEU A 116 -7.51 0.88 7.74
N LEU A 117 -7.48 -0.44 7.90
CA LEU A 117 -8.38 -1.36 7.22
C LEU A 117 -9.84 -0.99 7.50
N ASN A 118 -10.23 -0.82 8.75
CA ASN A 118 -11.61 -0.49 9.11
C ASN A 118 -12.06 0.89 8.60
N THR A 119 -11.12 1.82 8.39
CA THR A 119 -11.41 3.12 7.76
C THR A 119 -11.76 2.97 6.29
N VAL A 120 -11.03 2.13 5.54
CA VAL A 120 -11.21 1.97 4.09
C VAL A 120 -12.19 0.85 3.70
N ALA A 121 -12.47 -0.08 4.63
CA ALA A 121 -13.22 -1.30 4.36
C ALA A 121 -14.58 -1.04 3.71
N ARG A 122 -14.78 -1.64 2.53
CA ARG A 122 -15.99 -1.60 1.71
C ARG A 122 -16.48 -0.19 1.41
N ASN A 123 -15.57 0.78 1.36
CA ASN A 123 -15.89 2.18 1.12
C ASN A 123 -14.90 2.80 0.12
N PRO A 124 -15.13 2.63 -1.20
CA PRO A 124 -14.16 3.00 -2.22
C PRO A 124 -13.89 4.51 -2.27
N VAL A 125 -14.88 5.33 -1.90
CA VAL A 125 -14.72 6.79 -1.82
C VAL A 125 -13.75 7.16 -0.70
N VAL A 126 -13.92 6.59 0.49
CA VAL A 126 -13.01 6.83 1.62
C VAL A 126 -11.63 6.26 1.35
N ALA A 127 -11.53 5.07 0.72
CA ALA A 127 -10.25 4.50 0.31
C ALA A 127 -9.48 5.45 -0.62
N ALA A 128 -10.15 6.01 -1.64
CA ALA A 128 -9.56 6.96 -2.56
C ALA A 128 -9.15 8.26 -1.87
N ASP A 129 -10.04 8.88 -1.08
CA ASP A 129 -9.74 10.12 -0.37
C ASP A 129 -8.57 9.94 0.61
N LEU A 130 -8.54 8.82 1.34
CA LEU A 130 -7.50 8.56 2.31
C LEU A 130 -6.14 8.28 1.63
N LEU A 131 -6.09 7.28 0.75
CA LEU A 131 -4.84 6.75 0.20
C LEU A 131 -4.32 7.53 -1.00
N LEU A 132 -5.09 8.46 -1.59
CA LEU A 132 -4.61 9.34 -2.65
C LEU A 132 -4.33 10.77 -2.18
N ARG A 133 -4.89 11.22 -1.05
CA ARG A 133 -4.76 12.62 -0.60
C ARG A 133 -4.08 12.80 0.75
N THR A 134 -3.87 11.72 1.51
CA THR A 134 -3.29 11.82 2.86
C THR A 134 -1.92 11.14 2.91
N ASP A 135 -0.86 11.93 3.08
CA ASP A 135 0.52 11.43 3.11
C ASP A 135 0.80 10.54 4.32
N ALA A 136 0.29 10.87 5.50
CA ALA A 136 0.51 10.05 6.69
C ALA A 136 -0.21 8.69 6.62
N ALA A 137 -1.38 8.61 5.98
CA ALA A 137 -2.05 7.32 5.73
C ALA A 137 -1.25 6.45 4.75
N LEU A 138 -0.73 7.07 3.68
CA LEU A 138 0.15 6.40 2.73
C LEU A 138 1.45 5.94 3.41
N ALA A 139 2.04 6.77 4.28
CA ALA A 139 3.26 6.44 5.02
C ALA A 139 3.05 5.27 5.99
N VAL A 140 1.93 5.23 6.72
CA VAL A 140 1.53 4.09 7.54
C VAL A 140 1.45 2.83 6.69
N TRP A 141 0.72 2.87 5.58
CA TRP A 141 0.55 1.69 4.75
C TRP A 141 1.84 1.24 4.06
N ARG A 142 2.67 2.20 3.61
CA ARG A 142 4.02 1.95 3.11
C ARG A 142 4.86 1.22 4.16
N GLY A 143 4.85 1.69 5.41
CA GLY A 143 5.51 1.02 6.52
C GLY A 143 5.02 -0.41 6.73
N LEU A 144 3.71 -0.65 6.61
CA LEU A 144 3.13 -1.99 6.67
C LEU A 144 3.63 -2.89 5.53
N LEU A 145 3.67 -2.38 4.28
CA LEU A 145 4.20 -3.13 3.13
C LEU A 145 5.66 -3.54 3.35
N LEU A 146 6.51 -2.62 3.83
CA LEU A 146 7.92 -2.91 4.12
C LEU A 146 8.08 -3.95 5.25
N LEU A 147 7.26 -3.85 6.30
CA LEU A 147 7.28 -4.86 7.37
C LEU A 147 6.85 -6.24 6.88
N THR A 148 5.94 -6.32 5.90
CA THR A 148 5.51 -7.61 5.33
C THR A 148 6.52 -8.23 4.38
N GLU A 149 7.41 -7.45 3.76
CA GLU A 149 8.45 -7.98 2.87
C GLU A 149 9.38 -8.97 3.59
N HIS A 150 9.66 -8.72 4.87
CA HIS A 150 10.51 -9.56 5.71
C HIS A 150 9.78 -10.77 6.32
N HIS A 151 8.44 -10.82 6.23
CA HIS A 151 7.63 -11.90 6.77
C HIS A 151 7.07 -12.75 5.62
N GLN A 152 7.89 -13.69 5.12
CA GLN A 152 7.52 -14.63 4.05
C GLN A 152 6.41 -15.62 4.40
N ASN A 153 5.82 -15.57 5.60
CA ASN A 153 4.85 -16.55 6.08
C ASN A 153 3.54 -15.89 6.55
N ASP A 154 2.42 -16.47 6.10
CA ASP A 154 1.01 -16.18 6.41
C ASP A 154 0.64 -16.14 7.92
N THR A 155 1.61 -16.28 8.84
CA THR A 155 1.36 -16.38 10.29
C THR A 155 1.36 -15.04 11.01
N SER A 156 1.81 -13.94 10.38
CA SER A 156 1.73 -12.61 11.00
C SER A 156 0.37 -11.96 10.73
N GLY A 157 -0.30 -11.48 11.78
CA GLY A 157 -1.56 -10.73 11.63
C GLY A 157 -1.41 -9.50 10.74
N LEU A 158 -0.20 -8.90 10.70
CA LEU A 158 0.15 -7.79 9.82
C LEU A 158 0.07 -8.14 8.33
N PHE A 159 0.50 -9.35 7.92
CA PHE A 159 0.38 -9.78 6.53
C PHE A 159 -1.09 -9.80 6.10
N GLY A 160 -1.95 -10.46 6.90
CA GLY A 160 -3.38 -10.56 6.61
C GLY A 160 -4.06 -9.18 6.52
N LEU A 161 -3.73 -8.26 7.44
CA LEU A 161 -4.25 -6.90 7.43
C LEU A 161 -3.77 -6.10 6.21
N THR A 162 -2.47 -6.19 5.87
CA THR A 162 -1.89 -5.45 4.73
C THR A 162 -2.43 -5.98 3.40
N PHE A 163 -2.61 -7.30 3.28
CA PHE A 163 -3.26 -7.92 2.13
C PHE A 163 -4.74 -7.51 2.02
N ALA A 164 -5.46 -7.43 3.14
CA ALA A 164 -6.85 -6.95 3.15
C ALA A 164 -6.95 -5.48 2.70
N ILE A 165 -6.07 -4.59 3.17
CA ILE A 165 -6.01 -3.19 2.71
C ILE A 165 -5.75 -3.14 1.19
N THR A 166 -4.87 -4.02 0.68
CA THR A 166 -4.61 -4.13 -0.77
C THR A 166 -5.88 -4.52 -1.54
N ASN A 167 -6.68 -5.44 -1.01
CA ASN A 167 -7.95 -5.81 -1.65
C ASN A 167 -8.92 -4.62 -1.70
N GLU A 168 -9.00 -3.82 -0.63
CA GLU A 168 -9.84 -2.62 -0.62
C GLU A 168 -9.36 -1.57 -1.65
N VAL A 169 -8.06 -1.45 -1.88
CA VAL A 169 -7.46 -0.60 -2.94
C VAL A 169 -7.82 -1.10 -4.34
N ILE A 170 -7.78 -2.43 -4.54
CA ILE A 170 -8.14 -3.08 -5.79
C ILE A 170 -9.64 -2.90 -6.06
N ASP A 171 -10.49 -3.19 -5.08
CA ASP A 171 -11.95 -3.09 -5.19
C ASP A 171 -12.40 -1.64 -5.40
N ALA A 172 -11.67 -0.67 -4.83
CA ALA A 172 -11.88 0.76 -5.07
C ALA A 172 -11.36 1.26 -6.43
N GLN A 173 -10.69 0.41 -7.22
CA GLN A 173 -10.13 0.74 -8.54
C GLN A 173 -9.13 1.90 -8.52
N ILE A 174 -8.38 2.04 -7.43
CA ILE A 174 -7.35 3.06 -7.25
C ILE A 174 -5.93 2.48 -7.28
N THR A 175 -5.76 1.26 -7.79
CA THR A 175 -4.47 0.54 -7.84
C THR A 175 -3.36 1.33 -8.52
N GLU A 176 -3.61 1.87 -9.72
CA GLU A 176 -2.62 2.66 -10.47
C GLU A 176 -2.18 3.94 -9.74
N PRO A 177 -3.08 4.85 -9.34
CA PRO A 177 -2.67 6.09 -8.69
C PRO A 177 -2.00 5.82 -7.33
N VAL A 178 -2.42 4.78 -6.61
CA VAL A 178 -1.74 4.31 -5.40
C VAL A 178 -0.32 3.83 -5.68
N TYR A 179 -0.13 2.97 -6.69
CA TYR A 179 1.18 2.46 -7.07
C TYR A 179 2.15 3.60 -7.37
N ARG A 180 1.71 4.60 -8.16
CA ARG A 180 2.53 5.78 -8.46
C ARG A 180 2.92 6.55 -7.20
N ARG A 181 1.98 6.77 -6.28
CA ARG A 181 2.28 7.44 -5.00
C ARG A 181 3.28 6.64 -4.14
N LEU A 182 3.21 5.31 -4.12
CA LEU A 182 4.19 4.47 -3.42
C LEU A 182 5.58 4.57 -4.05
N VAL A 183 5.67 4.55 -5.38
CA VAL A 183 6.94 4.76 -6.11
C VAL A 183 7.53 6.13 -5.80
N ASP A 184 6.71 7.19 -5.79
CA ASP A 184 7.17 8.54 -5.46
C ASP A 184 7.62 8.64 -4.00
N ALA A 185 6.90 8.01 -3.07
CA ALA A 185 7.26 7.97 -1.66
C ALA A 185 8.59 7.21 -1.42
N ASP A 186 8.80 6.08 -2.11
CA ASP A 186 10.06 5.33 -2.05
C ASP A 186 11.25 6.15 -2.58
N LYS A 187 11.05 6.90 -3.68
CA LYS A 187 12.06 7.82 -4.22
C LYS A 187 12.39 8.94 -3.24
N GLN A 188 11.37 9.54 -2.61
CA GLN A 188 11.55 10.62 -1.62
C GLN A 188 12.27 10.15 -0.36
N ALA A 189 12.06 8.90 0.06
CA ALA A 189 12.77 8.30 1.18
C ALA A 189 14.27 8.04 0.90
N GLY A 190 14.75 8.33 -0.32
CA GLY A 190 16.12 8.05 -0.74
C GLY A 190 16.39 6.55 -0.94
N GLU A 191 15.33 5.73 -0.95
CA GLU A 191 15.44 4.28 -1.04
C GLU A 191 15.64 3.80 -2.48
N THR A 192 15.38 4.63 -3.49
CA THR A 192 15.60 4.27 -4.90
C THR A 192 16.11 5.40 -5.79
N SER A 193 17.00 5.02 -6.72
CA SER A 193 17.33 5.80 -7.92
C SER A 193 16.07 6.07 -8.76
N PRO A 194 16.01 7.15 -9.57
CA PRO A 194 14.86 7.48 -10.43
C PRO A 194 14.32 6.34 -11.32
N LEU A 195 15.15 5.31 -11.58
CA LEU A 195 14.82 4.13 -12.38
C LEU A 195 14.43 2.88 -11.56
N ALA A 196 14.68 2.85 -10.24
CA ALA A 196 14.39 1.69 -9.40
C ALA A 196 13.02 1.81 -8.73
N VAL A 197 12.28 0.71 -8.72
CA VAL A 197 11.00 0.58 -8.02
C VAL A 197 11.29 0.20 -6.57
N GLY A 198 10.76 0.95 -5.62
CA GLY A 198 11.08 0.72 -4.23
C GLY A 198 10.44 -0.54 -3.64
N PRO A 199 10.94 -1.00 -2.48
CA PRO A 199 10.50 -2.24 -1.84
C PRO A 199 9.00 -2.25 -1.50
N SER A 200 8.43 -1.08 -1.14
CA SER A 200 7.00 -0.99 -0.84
C SER A 200 6.14 -1.20 -2.09
N ALA A 201 6.51 -0.57 -3.21
CA ALA A 201 5.85 -0.74 -4.49
C ALA A 201 5.98 -2.17 -5.04
N ILE A 202 7.14 -2.82 -4.85
CA ILE A 202 7.34 -4.23 -5.20
C ILE A 202 6.41 -5.13 -4.36
N THR A 203 6.34 -4.91 -3.05
CA THR A 203 5.48 -5.72 -2.16
C THR A 203 4.00 -5.54 -2.47
N PHE A 204 3.59 -4.32 -2.83
CA PHE A 204 2.24 -4.05 -3.32
C PHE A 204 1.91 -4.85 -4.59
N LEU A 205 2.82 -4.90 -5.58
CA LEU A 205 2.65 -5.71 -6.78
C LEU A 205 2.56 -7.22 -6.47
N LYS A 206 3.34 -7.74 -5.50
CA LYS A 206 3.24 -9.13 -5.05
C LYS A 206 1.84 -9.45 -4.50
N PHE A 207 1.22 -8.52 -3.77
CA PHE A 207 -0.14 -8.70 -3.27
C PHE A 207 -1.20 -8.63 -4.37
N ILE A 208 -1.02 -7.75 -5.35
CA ILE A 208 -1.88 -7.74 -6.55
C ILE A 208 -1.81 -9.09 -7.27
N ASP A 209 -0.60 -9.61 -7.53
CA ASP A 209 -0.42 -10.91 -8.16
C ASP A 209 -1.06 -12.05 -7.35
N SER A 210 -0.88 -12.04 -6.02
CA SER A 210 -1.49 -13.02 -5.13
C SER A 210 -3.02 -12.99 -5.17
N ARG A 211 -3.64 -11.79 -5.26
CA ARG A 211 -5.09 -11.64 -5.42
C ARG A 211 -5.57 -12.22 -6.75
N PHE A 212 -4.83 -11.98 -7.82
CA PHE A 212 -5.12 -12.56 -9.14
C PHE A 212 -5.04 -14.08 -9.14
N HIS A 213 -3.96 -14.63 -8.59
CA HIS A 213 -3.75 -16.07 -8.51
C HIS A 213 -4.90 -16.76 -7.76
N ARG A 214 -5.28 -16.24 -6.59
CA ARG A 214 -6.42 -16.76 -5.81
C ARG A 214 -7.74 -16.68 -6.58
N ALA A 215 -7.97 -15.59 -7.31
CA ALA A 215 -9.19 -15.42 -8.08
C ALA A 215 -9.26 -16.39 -9.28
N LEU A 216 -8.14 -16.61 -9.97
CA LEU A 216 -8.01 -17.61 -11.02
C LEU A 216 -8.23 -19.03 -10.49
N ASP A 217 -7.62 -19.39 -9.36
CA ASP A 217 -7.85 -20.69 -8.73
C ASP A 217 -9.31 -20.90 -8.34
N HIS A 218 -10.00 -19.87 -7.84
CA HIS A 218 -11.43 -19.97 -7.55
C HIS A 218 -12.28 -20.17 -8.81
N LEU A 219 -12.01 -19.45 -9.89
CA LEU A 219 -12.72 -19.60 -11.16
C LEU A 219 -12.50 -20.97 -11.79
N LEU A 220 -11.25 -21.46 -11.79
CA LEU A 220 -10.88 -22.78 -12.30
C LEU A 220 -11.57 -23.91 -11.55
N ASN A 221 -11.78 -23.75 -10.24
CA ASN A 221 -12.28 -24.81 -9.37
C ASN A 221 -13.78 -24.74 -9.04
N ARG A 222 -14.46 -23.60 -9.24
CA ARG A 222 -15.85 -23.40 -8.74
C ARG A 222 -16.92 -23.01 -9.76
N GLN A 223 -16.58 -22.73 -11.03
CA GLN A 223 -17.57 -22.36 -12.07
C GLN A 223 -18.58 -21.25 -11.63
N GLU A 224 -18.11 -20.23 -10.90
CA GLU A 224 -18.96 -19.10 -10.47
C GLU A 224 -18.86 -17.88 -11.40
N ASP A 225 -19.89 -17.05 -11.33
CA ASP A 225 -20.31 -16.10 -12.36
C ASP A 225 -19.51 -14.78 -12.43
N THR A 226 -19.57 -14.18 -13.62
CA THR A 226 -18.79 -13.13 -14.31
C THR A 226 -18.65 -11.72 -13.69
N ALA A 227 -18.96 -11.52 -12.41
CA ALA A 227 -18.96 -10.18 -11.78
C ALA A 227 -17.56 -9.52 -11.70
N ASP A 228 -16.49 -10.30 -11.70
CA ASP A 228 -15.10 -9.81 -11.60
C ASP A 228 -14.51 -9.32 -12.94
N SER A 229 -15.24 -9.40 -14.06
CA SER A 229 -14.70 -9.10 -15.40
C SER A 229 -14.26 -7.65 -15.61
N ALA A 230 -14.93 -6.68 -14.97
CA ALA A 230 -14.58 -5.26 -15.04
C ALA A 230 -13.32 -4.94 -14.21
N LEU A 231 -13.23 -5.51 -13.00
CA LEU A 231 -12.07 -5.39 -12.12
C LEU A 231 -10.82 -6.00 -12.76
N PHE A 232 -10.94 -7.22 -13.30
CA PHE A 232 -9.85 -7.86 -14.03
C PHE A 232 -9.41 -7.06 -15.25
N ARG A 233 -10.34 -6.40 -15.95
CA ARG A 233 -10.01 -5.53 -17.08
C ARG A 233 -9.23 -4.30 -16.64
N ALA A 234 -9.66 -3.62 -15.57
CA ALA A 234 -8.95 -2.45 -15.05
C ALA A 234 -7.52 -2.80 -14.60
N LEU A 235 -7.36 -3.90 -13.88
CA LEU A 235 -6.05 -4.38 -13.44
C LEU A 235 -5.18 -4.88 -14.61
N ALA A 236 -5.78 -5.48 -15.64
CA ALA A 236 -5.10 -5.87 -16.87
C ALA A 236 -4.55 -4.67 -17.63
N ASP A 237 -5.37 -3.64 -17.81
CA ASP A 237 -4.99 -2.41 -18.49
C ASP A 237 -3.87 -1.69 -17.70
N HIS A 238 -3.95 -1.69 -16.36
CA HIS A 238 -2.87 -1.20 -15.50
C HIS A 238 -1.57 -2.00 -15.67
N ALA A 239 -1.62 -3.34 -15.60
CA ALA A 239 -0.44 -4.18 -15.74
C ALA A 239 0.20 -4.03 -17.14
N LEU A 240 -0.60 -3.85 -18.19
CA LEU A 240 -0.12 -3.58 -19.55
C LEU A 240 0.55 -2.20 -19.66
N GLY A 241 -0.04 -1.18 -19.03
CA GLY A 241 0.56 0.16 -18.94
C GLY A 241 1.91 0.12 -18.22
N LEU A 242 1.96 -0.51 -17.05
CA LEU A 242 3.18 -0.66 -16.26
C LEU A 242 4.25 -1.48 -16.99
N PHE A 243 3.86 -2.56 -17.69
CA PHE A 243 4.77 -3.30 -18.55
C PHE A 243 5.32 -2.42 -19.68
N GLY A 244 4.48 -1.58 -20.28
CA GLY A 244 4.91 -0.62 -21.29
C GLY A 244 5.96 0.37 -20.79
N GLU A 245 5.72 0.97 -19.62
CA GLU A 245 6.65 1.88 -18.97
C GLU A 245 8.00 1.19 -18.67
N LEU A 246 7.97 -0.02 -18.11
CA LEU A 246 9.16 -0.81 -17.80
C LEU A 246 9.86 -1.37 -19.06
N ALA A 247 9.13 -1.78 -20.08
CA ALA A 247 9.74 -2.20 -21.34
C ALA A 247 10.40 -0.99 -22.03
N GLY A 248 9.76 0.17 -22.00
CA GLY A 248 10.28 1.43 -22.54
C GLY A 248 11.62 1.81 -21.91
N VAL A 249 11.76 1.73 -20.59
CA VAL A 249 13.04 2.00 -19.91
C VAL A 249 14.13 1.00 -20.31
N LEU A 250 13.83 -0.30 -20.43
CA LEU A 250 14.82 -1.30 -20.89
C LEU A 250 15.24 -1.13 -22.35
N LEU A 251 14.35 -0.59 -23.17
CA LEU A 251 14.53 -0.35 -24.60
C LEU A 251 15.08 1.05 -24.90
N THR A 252 15.12 1.94 -23.92
CA THR A 252 15.72 3.27 -24.06
C THR A 252 17.22 3.11 -24.32
N GLY A 253 17.71 3.76 -25.38
CA GLY A 253 19.13 3.76 -25.73
C GLY A 253 19.94 4.42 -24.61
N ALA A 254 20.93 3.73 -24.09
CA ALA A 254 21.84 4.28 -23.11
C ALA A 254 22.67 5.39 -23.76
N ALA A 255 22.70 6.56 -23.12
CA ALA A 255 23.53 7.67 -23.56
C ALA A 255 24.98 7.39 -23.14
N THR A 256 25.75 6.81 -24.04
CA THR A 256 27.22 6.83 -23.98
C THR A 256 27.68 8.02 -24.83
N ASP A 257 28.40 8.97 -24.21
CA ASP A 257 29.03 10.13 -24.88
C ASP A 257 28.09 11.03 -25.72
N GLY A 258 26.87 11.30 -25.25
CA GLY A 258 25.95 12.25 -25.89
C GLY A 258 25.33 11.77 -27.21
N LYS A 259 25.52 10.50 -27.59
CA LYS A 259 24.84 9.87 -28.73
C LYS A 259 23.98 8.70 -28.24
N ILE A 260 22.66 8.82 -28.43
CA ILE A 260 21.72 7.72 -28.16
C ILE A 260 21.91 6.69 -29.27
N THR A 261 22.49 5.54 -28.94
CA THR A 261 22.65 4.43 -29.90
C THR A 261 21.59 3.36 -29.60
N PRO A 262 20.63 3.09 -30.50
CA PRO A 262 19.55 2.11 -30.26
C PRO A 262 20.03 0.67 -29.98
N SER A 263 21.28 0.36 -30.32
CA SER A 263 21.90 -0.95 -30.10
C SER A 263 22.44 -1.17 -28.69
N GLN A 264 22.59 -0.11 -27.90
CA GLN A 264 23.06 -0.12 -26.50
C GLN A 264 21.90 0.22 -25.57
N THR A 265 20.86 -0.60 -25.55
CA THR A 265 19.77 -0.35 -24.61
C THR A 265 20.23 -0.58 -23.17
N LEU A 266 19.61 0.11 -22.20
CA LEU A 266 19.86 -0.12 -20.77
C LEU A 266 19.78 -1.61 -20.42
N GLY A 267 18.80 -2.34 -20.98
CA GLY A 267 18.66 -3.79 -20.77
C GLY A 267 19.84 -4.62 -21.30
N ARG A 268 20.50 -4.20 -22.39
CA ARG A 268 21.68 -4.90 -22.93
C ARG A 268 22.95 -4.61 -22.14
N GLN A 269 23.14 -3.36 -21.69
CA GLN A 269 24.26 -3.01 -20.80
C GLN A 269 24.16 -3.75 -19.46
N LEU A 270 22.93 -3.98 -19.00
CA LEU A 270 22.63 -4.72 -17.79
C LEU A 270 22.95 -6.22 -17.93
N LEU A 271 22.48 -6.88 -18.99
CA LEU A 271 22.83 -8.28 -19.28
C LEU A 271 24.34 -8.49 -19.39
N ALA A 272 25.06 -7.52 -19.97
CA ALA A 272 26.52 -7.53 -20.04
C ALA A 272 27.18 -7.33 -18.66
N SER A 273 26.58 -6.56 -17.76
CA SER A 273 27.11 -6.32 -16.40
C SER A 273 26.88 -7.51 -15.47
N LEU A 274 25.73 -8.18 -15.58
CA LEU A 274 25.43 -9.42 -14.83
C LEU A 274 26.30 -10.59 -15.29
N SER A 275 26.62 -10.70 -16.58
CA SER A 275 27.55 -11.71 -17.09
C SER A 275 29.02 -11.41 -16.73
N ALA A 276 29.34 -10.15 -16.43
CA ALA A 276 30.66 -9.71 -15.97
C ALA A 276 30.86 -9.80 -14.45
N ALA A 277 29.81 -10.08 -13.66
CA ALA A 277 29.82 -10.10 -12.18
C ALA A 277 30.68 -11.22 -11.53
N GLY A 278 31.50 -11.92 -12.30
CA GLY A 278 32.69 -12.64 -11.80
C GLY A 278 33.92 -11.75 -11.64
N SER A 279 33.84 -10.46 -11.99
CA SER A 279 34.92 -9.48 -11.90
C SER A 279 34.43 -8.23 -11.16
N SER A 280 35.18 -7.82 -10.14
CA SER A 280 34.78 -6.86 -9.07
C SER A 280 34.70 -5.39 -9.50
N GLN A 281 34.57 -5.09 -10.79
CA GLN A 281 34.55 -3.73 -11.31
C GLN A 281 33.26 -3.50 -12.10
N VAL A 282 32.26 -2.94 -11.43
CA VAL A 282 31.11 -2.32 -12.10
C VAL A 282 31.62 -1.00 -12.71
N PRO A 283 31.50 -0.79 -14.03
CA PRO A 283 31.85 0.48 -14.66
C PRO A 283 31.17 1.66 -13.96
N GLY A 284 31.94 2.72 -13.66
CA GLY A 284 31.40 3.93 -13.05
C GLY A 284 30.28 4.53 -13.89
N GLY A 285 29.09 4.71 -13.28
CA GLY A 285 27.90 5.25 -13.93
C GLY A 285 26.73 4.27 -14.05
N LEU A 286 26.91 2.99 -13.74
CA LEU A 286 25.82 2.00 -13.75
C LEU A 286 25.09 1.93 -12.39
N PRO A 287 23.76 1.75 -12.36
CA PRO A 287 23.00 1.42 -11.16
C PRO A 287 23.63 0.25 -10.38
N SER A 288 23.57 0.27 -9.05
CA SER A 288 24.02 -0.87 -8.22
C SER A 288 23.23 -2.16 -8.52
N VAL A 289 23.80 -3.32 -8.16
CA VAL A 289 23.17 -4.65 -8.34
C VAL A 289 21.75 -4.70 -7.76
N ASP A 290 21.51 -4.08 -6.60
CA ASP A 290 20.19 -4.04 -5.95
C ASP A 290 19.14 -3.31 -6.80
N HIS A 291 19.54 -2.29 -7.57
CA HIS A 291 18.64 -1.60 -8.50
C HIS A 291 18.14 -2.55 -9.58
N TYR A 292 19.04 -3.37 -10.12
CA TYR A 292 18.71 -4.28 -11.21
C TYR A 292 17.82 -5.43 -10.73
N VAL A 293 18.07 -5.93 -9.51
CA VAL A 293 17.20 -6.95 -8.88
C VAL A 293 15.79 -6.40 -8.66
N SER A 294 15.64 -5.19 -8.12
CA SER A 294 14.34 -4.53 -7.96
C SER A 294 13.60 -4.37 -9.30
N TYR A 295 14.32 -3.91 -10.33
CA TYR A 295 13.77 -3.69 -11.66
C TYR A 295 13.26 -4.97 -12.30
N TYR A 296 14.07 -6.04 -12.32
CA TYR A 296 13.64 -7.33 -12.86
C TYR A 296 12.54 -7.98 -12.03
N THR A 297 12.59 -7.84 -10.70
CA THR A 297 11.52 -8.35 -9.83
C THR A 297 10.20 -7.70 -10.21
N THR A 298 10.19 -6.37 -10.40
CA THR A 298 9.02 -5.64 -10.88
C THR A 298 8.56 -6.14 -12.24
N LEU A 299 9.47 -6.27 -13.22
CA LEU A 299 9.14 -6.75 -14.56
C LEU A 299 8.54 -8.17 -14.53
N VAL A 300 9.14 -9.08 -13.76
CA VAL A 300 8.67 -10.46 -13.60
C VAL A 300 7.29 -10.49 -12.97
N LEU A 301 7.07 -9.70 -11.90
CA LEU A 301 5.76 -9.60 -11.24
C LEU A 301 4.70 -9.06 -12.21
N VAL A 302 5.02 -8.03 -12.97
CA VAL A 302 4.10 -7.49 -13.98
C VAL A 302 3.79 -8.53 -15.06
N LEU A 303 4.79 -9.27 -15.55
CA LEU A 303 4.59 -10.37 -16.50
C LEU A 303 3.75 -11.50 -15.91
N GLN A 304 3.91 -11.83 -14.63
CA GLN A 304 3.09 -12.82 -13.91
C GLN A 304 1.63 -12.36 -13.81
N ILE A 305 1.40 -11.10 -13.42
CA ILE A 305 0.07 -10.49 -13.40
C ILE A 305 -0.57 -10.56 -14.79
N LEU A 306 0.17 -10.17 -15.85
CA LEU A 306 -0.31 -10.24 -17.23
C LEU A 306 -0.63 -11.66 -17.69
N LYS A 307 0.15 -12.66 -17.25
CA LYS A 307 -0.13 -14.06 -17.49
C LYS A 307 -1.44 -14.48 -16.82
N HIS A 308 -1.62 -14.17 -15.54
CA HIS A 308 -2.84 -14.50 -14.80
C HIS A 308 -4.08 -13.83 -15.41
N VAL A 309 -3.97 -12.56 -15.77
CA VAL A 309 -4.98 -11.83 -16.55
C VAL A 309 -5.31 -12.55 -17.85
N SER A 310 -4.30 -12.95 -18.63
CA SER A 310 -4.52 -13.60 -19.93
C SER A 310 -5.22 -14.96 -19.77
N GLN A 311 -4.86 -15.72 -18.74
CA GLN A 311 -5.50 -17.00 -18.39
C GLN A 311 -6.96 -16.79 -17.97
N LEU A 312 -7.24 -15.78 -17.13
CA LEU A 312 -8.60 -15.37 -16.75
C LEU A 312 -9.43 -14.93 -17.96
N ARG A 313 -8.87 -14.10 -18.85
CA ARG A 313 -9.57 -13.60 -20.06
C ARG A 313 -9.93 -14.70 -21.04
N GLY A 314 -9.05 -15.69 -21.23
CA GLY A 314 -9.31 -16.86 -22.08
C GLY A 314 -10.50 -17.69 -21.60
N GLN A 315 -10.85 -17.60 -20.31
CA GLN A 315 -11.99 -18.29 -19.71
C GLN A 315 -13.26 -17.44 -19.62
N VAL A 316 -13.13 -16.11 -19.51
CA VAL A 316 -14.24 -15.14 -19.42
C VAL A 316 -14.71 -14.62 -20.80
N GLY A 317 -14.15 -15.14 -21.91
CA GLY A 317 -14.63 -14.84 -23.26
C GLY A 317 -14.34 -13.43 -23.76
N LEU A 318 -13.25 -12.81 -23.30
CA LEU A 318 -12.85 -11.47 -23.76
C LEU A 318 -12.13 -11.55 -25.12
N PRO A 319 -12.49 -10.70 -26.11
CA PRO A 319 -12.03 -10.85 -27.49
C PRO A 319 -10.52 -10.62 -27.66
N GLU A 320 -9.84 -11.62 -28.24
CA GLU A 320 -8.40 -11.70 -28.53
C GLU A 320 -7.83 -10.47 -29.27
N ASN A 321 -8.66 -9.79 -30.06
CA ASN A 321 -8.26 -8.66 -30.90
C ASN A 321 -7.73 -7.46 -30.10
N ARG A 322 -8.22 -7.24 -28.87
CA ARG A 322 -7.84 -6.07 -28.07
C ARG A 322 -6.49 -6.23 -27.37
N GLN A 323 -6.04 -7.47 -27.12
CA GLN A 323 -4.70 -7.75 -26.59
C GLN A 323 -3.62 -7.44 -27.62
N LYS A 324 -3.87 -7.80 -28.89
CA LYS A 324 -2.99 -7.43 -30.02
C LYS A 324 -2.98 -5.92 -30.22
N GLU A 325 -4.11 -5.24 -30.01
CA GLU A 325 -4.23 -3.79 -30.17
C GLU A 325 -3.58 -2.99 -29.04
N LEU A 326 -3.73 -3.43 -27.78
CA LEU A 326 -3.00 -2.86 -26.64
C LEU A 326 -1.49 -3.11 -26.75
N LEU A 327 -1.05 -4.33 -27.10
CA LEU A 327 0.37 -4.61 -27.36
C LEU A 327 0.93 -3.73 -28.49
N ARG A 328 0.16 -3.50 -29.56
CA ARG A 328 0.53 -2.60 -30.66
C ARG A 328 0.66 -1.14 -30.21
N GLN A 329 -0.32 -0.64 -29.44
CA GLN A 329 -0.29 0.71 -28.87
C GLN A 329 0.90 0.91 -27.91
N THR A 330 1.19 -0.09 -27.07
CA THR A 330 2.30 -0.04 -26.10
C THR A 330 3.67 -0.21 -26.75
N LEU A 331 3.78 -0.97 -27.85
CA LEU A 331 5.03 -1.19 -28.58
C LEU A 331 5.30 -0.15 -29.69
N GLY A 332 4.38 0.78 -29.92
CA GLY A 332 4.54 1.83 -30.94
C GLY A 332 4.59 1.28 -32.37
N THR A 333 3.84 0.21 -32.66
CA THR A 333 3.70 -0.37 -34.02
C THR A 333 2.25 -0.43 -34.44
#